data_AF-A0A6I4MIW8-F1
#
_entry.id   AF-A0A6I4MIW8-F1
#
_cell.length_a   1.000
_cell.length_b   1.000
_cell.length_c   1.000
_cell.angle_alpha   90.00
_cell.angle_beta   90.00
_cell.angle_gamma   90.00
#
_symmetry.space_group_name_H-M   'P 1'
#
loop_
_entity.id
_entity.type
_entity.pdbx_description
1 polymer ?
#
loop_
_entity_poly.entity_id
_entity_poly.type
_entity_poly.pdbx_seq_one_letter_code
_entity_poly.pdbx_strand_id
1 'polypeptide(L)'
;MATKTDPVQDARDALTAAQRARDEAAAELESFKDRILAGDDDVSPRDYGDAALAVEHAELKVQAAALTVQAAERDARHRTLAELRAEIITETGTADEALKEWQDVRDAVARLVARCHGRHRNIPRWQRDMHRNGVPERTPKTGPEPEHAGLGWARAGMGTGDSVFVDERRIQPIEPGMLIGSAAYAGARAAGVGYLRITPNQQIEDDPERWFRTRY
;
A
#
# COMPACT_ATOMS: atom_id res chain seq x y z
N MET A 1 1.56 -31.74 -22.57
CA MET A 1 1.59 -30.87 -21.37
C MET A 1 1.65 -31.78 -20.17
N ALA A 2 2.76 -31.82 -19.44
CA ALA A 2 2.86 -32.62 -18.22
C ALA A 2 2.11 -31.90 -17.10
N THR A 3 1.14 -32.58 -16.49
CA THR A 3 0.42 -32.11 -15.30
C THR A 3 1.46 -31.92 -14.19
N LYS A 4 1.71 -30.68 -13.76
CA LYS A 4 2.55 -30.44 -12.57
C LYS A 4 1.80 -30.97 -11.36
N THR A 5 2.26 -32.08 -10.80
CA THR A 5 1.69 -32.66 -9.59
C THR A 5 1.94 -31.75 -8.38
N ASP A 6 0.95 -31.63 -7.49
CA ASP A 6 1.06 -30.84 -6.26
C ASP A 6 1.87 -31.63 -5.23
N PRO A 7 3.08 -31.17 -4.84
CA PRO A 7 3.94 -31.92 -3.93
C PRO A 7 3.31 -32.14 -2.55
N VAL A 8 2.36 -31.29 -2.13
CA VAL A 8 1.61 -31.51 -0.88
C VAL A 8 0.63 -32.66 -1.05
N GLN A 9 -0.06 -32.72 -2.19
CA GLN A 9 -0.98 -33.81 -2.49
C GLN A 9 -0.22 -35.13 -2.63
N ASP A 10 0.91 -35.15 -3.33
CA ASP A 10 1.76 -36.34 -3.46
C ASP A 10 2.22 -36.87 -2.09
N ALA A 11 2.62 -35.97 -1.18
CA ALA A 11 3.02 -36.36 0.17
C ALA A 11 1.84 -36.92 0.99
N ARG A 12 0.63 -36.37 0.83
CA ARG A 12 -0.60 -36.86 1.50
C ARG A 12 -1.04 -38.21 0.96
N ASP A 13 -0.91 -38.43 -0.34
CA ASP A 13 -1.19 -39.71 -0.97
C ASP A 13 -0.20 -40.77 -0.48
N ALA A 14 1.09 -40.41 -0.35
CA ALA A 14 2.10 -41.29 0.24
C ALA A 14 1.84 -41.62 1.72
N LEU A 15 1.38 -40.64 2.52
CA LEU A 15 0.98 -40.89 3.91
C LEU A 15 -0.22 -41.84 3.99
N THR A 16 -1.22 -41.65 3.13
CA THR A 16 -2.41 -42.51 3.06
C THR A 16 -2.02 -43.94 2.69
N ALA A 17 -1.11 -44.12 1.72
CA ALA A 17 -0.58 -45.43 1.35
C ALA A 17 0.20 -46.09 2.49
N ALA A 18 1.03 -45.33 3.22
CA ALA A 18 1.77 -45.84 4.37
C ALA A 18 0.83 -46.28 5.52
N GLN A 19 -0.24 -45.53 5.78
CA GLN A 19 -1.26 -45.89 6.76
C GLN A 19 -1.97 -47.19 6.39
N ARG A 20 -2.37 -47.34 5.12
CA ARG A 20 -2.99 -48.58 4.63
C ARG A 20 -2.06 -49.78 4.80
N ALA A 21 -0.79 -49.65 4.45
CA ALA A 21 0.19 -50.73 4.63
C ALA A 21 0.39 -51.11 6.11
N ARG A 22 0.35 -50.13 7.02
CA ARG A 22 0.38 -50.38 8.48
C ARG A 22 -0.86 -51.14 8.95
N ASP A 23 -2.04 -50.75 8.46
CA ASP A 23 -3.30 -51.43 8.81
C ASP A 23 -3.32 -52.87 8.30
N GLU A 24 -2.83 -53.12 7.09
CA GLU A 24 -2.69 -54.46 6.51
C GLU A 24 -1.72 -55.32 7.34
N ALA A 25 -0.54 -54.81 7.69
CA ALA A 25 0.42 -55.52 8.54
C ALA A 25 -0.13 -55.81 9.95
N ALA A 26 -0.89 -54.87 10.52
CA ALA A 26 -1.50 -55.06 11.83
C ALA A 26 -2.59 -56.13 11.79
N ALA A 27 -3.41 -56.16 10.73
CA ALA A 27 -4.42 -57.20 10.54
C ALA A 27 -3.80 -58.60 10.39
N GLU A 28 -2.66 -58.70 9.69
CA GLU A 28 -1.91 -59.96 9.57
C GLU A 28 -1.37 -60.43 10.94
N LEU A 29 -0.79 -59.51 11.74
CA LEU A 29 -0.33 -59.82 13.09
C LEU A 29 -1.48 -60.28 14.01
N GLU A 30 -2.65 -59.63 13.96
CA GLU A 30 -3.83 -60.07 14.71
C GLU A 30 -4.32 -61.45 14.27
N SER A 31 -4.31 -61.73 12.95
CA SER A 31 -4.66 -63.06 12.44
C SER A 31 -3.73 -64.16 12.98
N PHE A 32 -2.43 -63.88 13.12
CA PHE A 32 -1.50 -64.82 13.77
C PHE A 32 -1.82 -65.01 15.26
N LYS A 33 -2.19 -63.96 16.00
CA LYS A 33 -2.60 -64.08 17.41
C LYS A 33 -3.83 -64.96 17.57
N ASP A 34 -4.85 -64.76 16.75
CA ASP A 34 -6.08 -65.54 16.79
C ASP A 34 -5.82 -67.03 16.52
N ARG A 35 -4.96 -67.34 15.54
CA ARG A 35 -4.56 -68.73 15.22
C ARG A 35 -3.80 -69.39 16.37
N ILE A 36 -2.84 -68.69 16.98
CA ILE A 36 -2.10 -69.19 18.16
C ILE A 36 -3.06 -69.48 19.32
N LEU A 37 -4.01 -68.57 19.59
CA LEU A 37 -5.01 -68.75 20.66
C LEU A 37 -5.99 -69.91 20.37
N ALA A 38 -6.24 -70.21 19.10
CA ALA A 38 -7.05 -71.35 18.67
C ALA A 38 -6.30 -72.69 18.73
N GLY A 39 -5.00 -72.69 19.06
CA GLY A 39 -4.17 -73.90 19.14
C GLY A 39 -3.63 -74.37 17.79
N ASP A 40 -3.44 -73.46 16.83
CA ASP A 40 -2.81 -73.76 15.55
C ASP A 40 -1.28 -73.89 15.72
N ASP A 41 -0.79 -75.12 15.71
CA ASP A 41 0.65 -75.44 15.85
C ASP A 41 1.49 -75.10 14.60
N ASP A 42 0.85 -74.70 13.48
CA ASP A 42 1.56 -74.33 12.24
C ASP A 42 2.10 -72.89 12.28
N VAL A 43 1.72 -72.06 13.26
CA VAL A 43 2.27 -70.70 13.41
C VAL A 43 3.59 -70.75 14.18
N SER A 44 4.70 -70.55 13.47
CA SER A 44 6.00 -70.55 14.14
C SER A 44 6.25 -69.22 14.90
N PRO A 45 7.08 -69.25 15.96
CA PRO A 45 7.51 -68.01 16.64
C PRO A 45 8.20 -67.01 15.70
N ARG A 46 8.82 -67.52 14.63
CA ARG A 46 9.47 -66.68 13.62
C ARG A 46 8.43 -65.94 12.78
N ASP A 47 7.39 -66.61 12.30
CA ASP A 47 6.35 -65.97 11.46
C ASP A 47 5.64 -64.86 12.24
N TYR A 48 5.32 -65.12 13.51
CA TYR A 48 4.77 -64.12 14.41
C TYR A 48 5.72 -62.93 14.63
N GLY A 49 7.02 -63.21 14.85
CA GLY A 49 8.05 -62.18 15.03
C GLY A 49 8.26 -61.32 13.79
N ASP A 50 8.29 -61.93 12.61
CA ASP A 50 8.44 -61.25 11.32
C ASP A 50 7.22 -60.34 11.06
N ALA A 51 6.00 -60.80 11.38
CA ALA A 51 4.79 -59.96 11.31
C ALA A 51 4.83 -58.77 12.29
N ALA A 52 5.32 -58.97 13.52
CA ALA A 52 5.47 -57.88 14.48
C ALA A 52 6.48 -56.82 14.01
N LEU A 53 7.62 -57.24 13.46
CA LEU A 53 8.61 -56.33 12.86
C LEU A 53 8.06 -55.61 11.62
N ALA A 54 7.21 -56.26 10.83
CA ALA A 54 6.55 -55.64 9.69
C ALA A 54 5.64 -54.48 10.12
N VAL A 55 4.90 -54.63 11.23
CA VAL A 55 4.09 -53.56 11.83
C VAL A 55 4.98 -52.39 12.27
N GLU A 56 6.03 -52.66 13.05
CA GLU A 56 6.94 -51.61 13.52
C GLU A 56 7.56 -50.82 12.36
N HIS A 57 8.02 -51.53 11.32
CA HIS A 57 8.56 -50.89 10.12
C HIS A 57 7.51 -50.06 9.37
N ALA A 58 6.25 -50.52 9.29
CA ALA A 58 5.17 -49.77 8.68
C ALA A 58 4.83 -48.51 9.50
N GLU A 59 4.88 -48.56 10.82
CA GLU A 59 4.71 -47.39 11.69
C GLU A 59 5.79 -46.33 11.45
N LEU A 60 7.06 -46.74 11.34
CA LEU A 60 8.15 -45.82 11.01
C LEU A 60 7.95 -45.16 9.63
N LYS A 61 7.42 -45.91 8.65
CA LYS A 61 7.07 -45.35 7.34
C LYS A 61 5.93 -44.32 7.42
N VAL A 62 4.92 -44.56 8.25
CA VAL A 62 3.84 -43.58 8.49
C VAL A 62 4.42 -42.31 9.10
N GLN A 63 5.32 -42.42 10.09
CA GLN A 63 5.97 -41.27 10.70
C GLN A 63 6.82 -40.48 9.68
N ALA A 64 7.62 -41.18 8.86
CA ALA A 64 8.43 -40.57 7.81
C ALA A 64 7.56 -39.86 6.75
N ALA A 65 6.44 -40.47 6.35
CA ALA A 65 5.51 -39.87 5.41
C ALA A 65 4.83 -38.62 6.01
N ALA A 66 4.46 -38.65 7.30
CA ALA A 66 3.89 -37.49 7.98
C ALA A 66 4.87 -36.31 8.06
N LEU A 67 6.16 -36.58 8.32
CA LEU A 67 7.20 -35.55 8.27
C LEU A 67 7.37 -34.97 6.86
N THR A 68 7.28 -35.81 5.83
CA THR A 68 7.31 -35.37 4.43
C THR A 68 6.14 -34.44 4.10
N VAL A 69 4.92 -34.76 4.56
CA VAL A 69 3.75 -33.86 4.41
C VAL A 69 4.02 -32.50 5.06
N GLN A 70 4.49 -32.48 6.31
CA GLN A 70 4.79 -31.24 7.02
C GLN A 70 5.85 -30.38 6.31
N ALA A 71 6.88 -31.01 5.75
CA ALA A 71 7.90 -30.33 4.98
C ALA A 71 7.31 -29.72 3.69
N ALA A 72 6.55 -30.51 2.94
CA ALA A 72 5.90 -30.05 1.70
C ALA A 72 4.94 -28.87 1.96
N GLU A 73 4.14 -28.93 3.03
CA GLU A 73 3.23 -27.84 3.43
C GLU A 73 3.99 -26.58 3.84
N ARG A 74 5.10 -26.73 4.57
CA ARG A 74 5.96 -25.60 4.94
C ARG A 74 6.55 -24.92 3.71
N ASP A 75 7.04 -25.69 2.75
CA ASP A 75 7.65 -25.17 1.53
C ASP A 75 6.61 -24.51 0.61
N ALA A 76 5.41 -25.10 0.51
CA ALA A 76 4.28 -24.47 -0.19
C ALA A 76 3.93 -23.12 0.45
N ARG A 77 3.77 -23.06 1.77
CA ARG A 77 3.52 -21.81 2.49
C ARG A 77 4.64 -20.79 2.30
N HIS A 78 5.91 -21.21 2.35
CA HIS A 78 7.04 -20.32 2.12
C HIS A 78 7.02 -19.70 0.72
N ARG A 79 6.67 -20.47 -0.32
CA ARG A 79 6.52 -19.95 -1.68
C ARG A 79 5.41 -18.91 -1.77
N THR A 80 4.22 -19.21 -1.25
CA THR A 80 3.10 -18.26 -1.24
C THR A 80 3.45 -16.98 -0.48
N LEU A 81 4.13 -17.07 0.67
CA LEU A 81 4.57 -15.91 1.43
C LEU A 81 5.65 -15.10 0.70
N ALA A 82 6.54 -15.76 -0.05
CA ALA A 82 7.55 -15.08 -0.86
C ALA A 82 6.93 -14.32 -2.04
N GLU A 83 5.92 -14.92 -2.70
CA GLU A 83 5.14 -14.27 -3.76
C GLU A 83 4.38 -13.05 -3.20
N LEU A 84 3.66 -13.22 -2.09
CA LEU A 84 2.96 -12.12 -1.42
C LEU A 84 3.93 -11.01 -0.99
N ARG A 85 5.10 -11.36 -0.46
CA ARG A 85 6.14 -10.38 -0.10
C ARG A 85 6.60 -9.59 -1.32
N ALA A 86 6.79 -10.25 -2.47
CA ALA A 86 7.21 -9.58 -3.70
C ALA A 86 6.11 -8.66 -4.25
N GLU A 87 4.85 -9.09 -4.20
CA GLU A 87 3.68 -8.27 -4.55
C GLU A 87 3.61 -7.01 -3.68
N ILE A 88 3.68 -7.15 -2.34
CA ILE A 88 3.63 -6.02 -1.41
C ILE A 88 4.75 -5.00 -1.72
N ILE A 89 5.99 -5.46 -1.93
CA ILE A 89 7.11 -4.57 -2.25
C ILE A 89 6.90 -3.86 -3.59
N THR A 90 6.35 -4.56 -4.59
CA THR A 90 6.12 -3.99 -5.93
C THR A 90 5.04 -2.92 -5.90
N GLU A 91 3.91 -3.20 -5.24
CA GLU A 91 2.75 -2.29 -5.17
C GLU A 91 2.98 -1.08 -4.25
N THR A 92 3.84 -1.21 -3.22
CA THR A 92 4.12 -0.11 -2.29
C THR A 92 5.06 0.95 -2.91
N GLY A 93 5.87 0.56 -3.89
CA GLY A 93 6.92 1.44 -4.44
C GLY A 93 8.07 1.64 -3.45
N THR A 94 8.94 2.61 -3.72
CA THR A 94 10.13 2.86 -2.89
C THR A 94 10.02 4.13 -2.04
N ALA A 95 10.70 4.13 -0.88
CA ALA A 95 10.82 5.32 -0.04
C ALA A 95 11.43 6.52 -0.79
N ASP A 96 12.36 6.27 -1.73
CA ASP A 96 13.01 7.31 -2.52
C ASP A 96 12.05 7.97 -3.53
N GLU A 97 11.19 7.17 -4.18
CA GLU A 97 10.14 7.67 -5.07
C GLU A 97 9.14 8.54 -4.29
N ALA A 98 8.63 8.03 -3.16
CA ALA A 98 7.68 8.75 -2.32
C ALA A 98 8.26 10.05 -1.75
N LEU A 99 9.53 10.02 -1.30
CA LEU A 99 10.24 11.21 -0.82
C LEU A 99 10.40 12.26 -1.93
N LYS A 100 10.71 11.83 -3.16
CA LYS A 100 10.81 12.73 -4.30
C LYS A 100 9.47 13.38 -4.63
N GLU A 101 8.39 12.62 -4.69
CA GLU A 101 7.04 13.15 -4.94
C GLU A 101 6.63 14.17 -3.86
N TRP A 102 6.95 13.89 -2.59
CA TRP A 102 6.72 14.83 -1.50
C TRP A 102 7.52 16.13 -1.65
N GLN A 103 8.81 16.04 -2.04
CA GLN A 103 9.66 17.20 -2.30
C GLN A 103 9.11 18.05 -3.46
N ASP A 104 8.66 17.41 -4.54
CA ASP A 104 8.07 18.09 -5.70
C ASP A 104 6.80 18.87 -5.30
N VAL A 105 5.94 18.27 -4.47
CA VAL A 105 4.75 18.94 -3.92
C VAL A 105 5.15 20.11 -3.02
N ARG A 106 6.08 19.91 -2.10
CA ARG A 106 6.56 20.96 -1.17
C ARG A 106 7.09 22.16 -1.95
N ASP A 107 7.94 21.92 -2.94
CA ASP A 107 8.57 22.98 -3.72
C ASP A 107 7.55 23.70 -4.62
N ALA A 108 6.57 22.97 -5.17
CA ALA A 108 5.45 23.58 -5.89
C ALA A 108 4.60 24.50 -5.00
N VAL A 109 4.27 24.04 -3.78
CA VAL A 109 3.56 24.83 -2.77
C VAL A 109 4.36 26.07 -2.40
N ALA A 110 5.66 25.94 -2.12
CA ALA A 110 6.52 27.06 -1.76
C ALA A 110 6.57 28.14 -2.86
N ARG A 111 6.72 27.73 -4.13
CA ARG A 111 6.68 28.66 -5.29
C ARG A 111 5.34 29.38 -5.41
N LEU A 112 4.23 28.67 -5.20
CA LEU A 112 2.90 29.26 -5.26
C LEU A 112 2.67 30.28 -4.14
N VAL A 113 3.03 29.92 -2.90
CA VAL A 113 2.95 30.80 -1.73
C VAL A 113 3.78 32.06 -1.95
N ALA A 114 5.02 31.94 -2.45
CA ALA A 114 5.87 33.09 -2.74
C ALA A 114 5.25 34.04 -3.78
N ARG A 115 4.62 33.52 -4.84
CA ARG A 115 3.92 34.33 -5.86
C ARG A 115 2.71 35.05 -5.29
N CYS A 116 1.88 34.36 -4.51
CA CYS A 116 0.72 34.96 -3.85
C CYS A 116 1.15 36.03 -2.84
N HIS A 117 2.18 35.76 -2.03
CA HIS A 117 2.69 36.71 -1.05
C HIS A 117 3.29 37.96 -1.71
N GLY A 118 4.03 37.80 -2.82
CA GLY A 118 4.52 38.93 -3.60
C GLY A 118 3.40 39.83 -4.10
N ARG A 119 2.27 39.24 -4.51
CA ARG A 119 1.06 39.99 -4.88
C ARG A 119 0.45 40.73 -3.70
N HIS A 120 0.30 40.07 -2.55
CA HIS A 120 -0.25 40.68 -1.32
C HIS A 120 0.60 41.88 -0.87
N ARG A 121 1.92 41.76 -0.92
CA ARG A 121 2.86 42.83 -0.57
C ARG A 121 2.78 44.02 -1.53
N ASN A 122 2.59 43.75 -2.82
CA ASN A 122 2.66 44.79 -3.85
C ASN A 122 1.37 45.60 -4.01
N ILE A 123 0.20 45.02 -3.76
CA ILE A 123 -1.09 45.70 -3.96
C ILE A 123 -1.20 47.00 -3.15
N PRO A 124 -0.95 47.03 -1.83
CA PRO A 124 -1.02 48.29 -1.06
C PRO A 124 0.02 49.33 -1.50
N ARG A 125 1.18 48.88 -2.01
CA ARG A 125 2.19 49.79 -2.58
C ARG A 125 1.65 50.42 -3.86
N TRP A 126 1.15 49.61 -4.79
CA TRP A 126 0.60 50.09 -6.06
C TRP A 126 -0.61 51.01 -5.86
N GLN A 127 -1.53 50.69 -4.94
CA GLN A 127 -2.65 51.57 -4.62
C GLN A 127 -2.19 52.94 -4.11
N ARG A 128 -1.19 52.97 -3.23
CA ARG A 128 -0.61 54.22 -2.72
C ARG A 128 0.04 55.05 -3.82
N ASP A 129 0.77 54.39 -4.72
CA ASP A 129 1.42 55.06 -5.85
C ASP A 129 0.36 55.59 -6.84
N MET A 130 -0.70 54.82 -7.13
CA MET A 130 -1.84 55.27 -7.93
C MET A 130 -2.55 56.48 -7.30
N HIS A 131 -2.83 56.43 -5.99
CA HIS A 131 -3.43 57.54 -5.26
C HIS A 131 -2.55 58.81 -5.30
N ARG A 132 -1.22 58.67 -5.15
CA ARG A 132 -0.27 59.78 -5.25
C ARG A 132 -0.23 60.43 -6.64
N ASN A 133 -0.57 59.69 -7.68
CA ASN A 133 -0.61 60.16 -9.07
C ASN A 133 -2.03 60.54 -9.54
N GLY A 134 -2.99 60.69 -8.63
CA GLY A 134 -4.34 61.12 -8.97
C GLY A 134 -5.18 60.09 -9.73
N VAL A 135 -4.79 58.82 -9.73
CA VAL A 135 -5.64 57.75 -10.28
C VAL A 135 -6.84 57.55 -9.33
N PRO A 136 -8.08 57.71 -9.82
CA PRO A 136 -9.27 57.62 -8.97
C PRO A 136 -9.59 56.18 -8.56
N GLU A 137 -10.32 56.05 -7.46
CA GLU A 137 -10.89 54.78 -7.02
C GLU A 137 -11.98 54.33 -8.02
N ARG A 138 -12.01 53.03 -8.34
CA ARG A 138 -12.88 52.41 -9.32
C ARG A 138 -13.60 51.20 -8.74
N THR A 139 -14.69 50.81 -9.39
CA THR A 139 -15.39 49.57 -9.09
C THR A 139 -15.16 48.55 -10.21
N PRO A 140 -15.42 47.24 -9.98
CA PRO A 140 -15.38 46.24 -11.05
C PRO A 140 -16.29 46.56 -12.25
N LYS A 141 -17.33 47.38 -12.06
CA LYS A 141 -18.26 47.78 -13.12
C LYS A 141 -17.75 48.94 -13.97
N THR A 142 -16.97 49.84 -13.37
CA THR A 142 -16.48 51.04 -14.06
C THR A 142 -15.16 50.78 -14.77
N GLY A 143 -14.37 49.80 -14.31
CA GLY A 143 -13.05 49.51 -14.89
C GLY A 143 -12.06 50.68 -14.78
N PRO A 144 -10.84 50.54 -15.31
CA PRO A 144 -9.94 51.66 -15.48
C PRO A 144 -10.25 52.45 -16.76
N GLU A 145 -9.95 53.74 -16.75
CA GLU A 145 -10.16 54.62 -17.89
C GLU A 145 -8.85 54.84 -18.67
N PRO A 146 -8.90 55.01 -20.01
CA PRO A 146 -7.71 55.24 -20.83
C PRO A 146 -6.89 56.47 -20.39
N GLU A 147 -7.55 57.50 -19.84
CA GLU A 147 -6.90 58.73 -19.35
C GLU A 147 -5.97 58.51 -18.14
N HIS A 148 -6.10 57.38 -17.45
CA HIS A 148 -5.20 56.96 -16.37
C HIS A 148 -4.27 55.82 -16.78
N ALA A 149 -3.93 55.75 -18.07
CA ALA A 149 -3.06 54.71 -18.63
C ALA A 149 -3.56 53.28 -18.33
N GLY A 150 -4.88 53.07 -18.30
CA GLY A 150 -5.47 51.78 -17.99
C GLY A 150 -5.31 51.36 -16.52
N LEU A 151 -4.97 52.28 -15.61
CA LEU A 151 -4.83 52.00 -14.18
C LEU A 151 -6.07 52.39 -13.39
N GLY A 152 -6.33 51.63 -12.32
CA GLY A 152 -7.37 51.92 -11.34
C GLY A 152 -7.13 51.16 -10.05
N TRP A 153 -7.84 51.50 -8.98
CA TRP A 153 -7.77 50.75 -7.72
C TRP A 153 -9.11 50.74 -6.99
N ALA A 154 -9.32 49.78 -6.11
CA ALA A 154 -10.50 49.71 -5.23
C ALA A 154 -10.09 49.28 -3.83
N ARG A 155 -10.69 49.89 -2.80
CA ARG A 155 -10.53 49.45 -1.41
C ARG A 155 -11.23 48.12 -1.17
N ALA A 156 -10.78 47.42 -0.14
CA ALA A 156 -11.49 46.28 0.40
C ALA A 156 -12.95 46.64 0.76
N GLY A 157 -13.87 45.72 0.49
CA GLY A 157 -15.29 45.80 0.82
C GLY A 157 -15.79 44.48 1.38
N MET A 158 -17.10 44.34 1.64
CA MET A 158 -17.66 43.07 2.14
C MET A 158 -17.31 41.90 1.21
N GLY A 159 -16.49 40.97 1.71
CA GLY A 159 -16.06 39.78 0.97
C GLY A 159 -15.03 40.03 -0.15
N THR A 160 -14.47 41.23 -0.28
CA THR A 160 -13.45 41.52 -1.28
C THR A 160 -12.26 42.25 -0.67
N GLY A 161 -11.05 41.77 -0.96
CA GLY A 161 -9.82 42.48 -0.59
C GLY A 161 -9.52 43.66 -1.50
N ASP A 162 -8.55 44.48 -1.08
CA ASP A 162 -7.97 45.55 -1.88
C ASP A 162 -7.63 45.07 -3.29
N SER A 163 -7.80 45.91 -4.29
CA SER A 163 -7.47 45.54 -5.66
C SER A 163 -6.91 46.69 -6.48
N VAL A 164 -6.17 46.33 -7.52
CA VAL A 164 -5.73 47.24 -8.57
C VAL A 164 -6.25 46.72 -9.91
N PHE A 165 -6.49 47.63 -10.83
CA PHE A 165 -6.88 47.34 -12.21
C PHE A 165 -5.73 47.72 -13.13
N VAL A 166 -5.44 46.85 -14.09
CA VAL A 166 -4.49 47.09 -15.17
C VAL A 166 -5.18 46.64 -16.44
N ASP A 167 -5.57 47.59 -17.27
CA ASP A 167 -6.44 47.39 -18.42
C ASP A 167 -7.72 46.64 -17.99
N GLU A 168 -8.08 45.56 -18.68
CA GLU A 168 -9.27 44.77 -18.36
C GLU A 168 -9.07 43.83 -17.15
N ARG A 169 -7.88 43.81 -16.54
CA ARG A 169 -7.54 42.83 -15.50
C ARG A 169 -7.72 43.42 -14.11
N ARG A 170 -8.55 42.76 -13.31
CA ARG A 170 -8.60 42.99 -11.86
C ARG A 170 -7.54 42.14 -11.16
N ILE A 171 -6.69 42.80 -10.39
CA ILE A 171 -5.61 42.18 -9.62
C ILE A 171 -5.95 42.26 -8.13
N GLN A 172 -6.21 41.10 -7.52
CA GLN A 172 -6.58 40.97 -6.10
C GLN A 172 -5.62 40.07 -5.34
N PRO A 173 -5.55 40.17 -4.01
CA PRO A 173 -5.00 39.14 -3.15
C PRO A 173 -5.58 37.77 -3.52
N ILE A 174 -4.74 36.74 -3.51
CA ILE A 174 -5.17 35.37 -3.68
C ILE A 174 -4.59 34.56 -2.52
N GLU A 175 -5.48 34.00 -1.71
CA GLU A 175 -5.09 33.07 -0.66
C GLU A 175 -4.52 31.79 -1.28
N PRO A 176 -3.24 31.45 -1.03
CA PRO A 176 -2.61 30.29 -1.64
C PRO A 176 -3.30 28.99 -1.23
N GLY A 177 -3.87 28.93 -0.02
CA GLY A 177 -4.60 27.76 0.47
C GLY A 177 -5.78 27.36 -0.41
N MET A 178 -6.51 28.32 -1.01
CA MET A 178 -7.61 28.01 -1.93
C MET A 178 -7.12 27.31 -3.20
N LEU A 179 -6.00 27.77 -3.76
CA LEU A 179 -5.41 27.18 -4.96
C LEU A 179 -4.83 25.79 -4.67
N ILE A 180 -4.12 25.64 -3.55
CA ILE A 180 -3.56 24.36 -3.11
C ILE A 180 -4.69 23.33 -2.88
N GLY A 181 -5.73 23.71 -2.13
CA GLY A 181 -6.87 22.85 -1.88
C GLY A 181 -7.61 22.44 -3.15
N SER A 182 -7.80 23.38 -4.09
CA SER A 182 -8.44 23.12 -5.38
C SER A 182 -7.61 22.16 -6.25
N ALA A 183 -6.29 22.36 -6.29
CA ALA A 183 -5.37 21.48 -7.02
C ALA A 183 -5.34 20.07 -6.42
N ALA A 184 -5.29 19.96 -5.08
CA ALA A 184 -5.32 18.69 -4.38
C ALA A 184 -6.63 17.92 -4.63
N TYR A 185 -7.78 18.60 -4.60
CA TYR A 185 -9.08 17.98 -4.91
C TYR A 185 -9.20 17.57 -6.39
N ALA A 186 -8.70 18.39 -7.31
CA ALA A 186 -8.66 18.04 -8.74
C ALA A 186 -7.76 16.81 -8.99
N GLY A 187 -6.59 16.76 -8.37
CA GLY A 187 -5.67 15.62 -8.44
C GLY A 187 -6.29 14.34 -7.86
N ALA A 188 -6.93 14.43 -6.69
CA ALA A 188 -7.63 13.28 -6.08
C ALA A 188 -8.70 12.70 -7.01
N ARG A 189 -9.55 13.55 -7.61
CA ARG A 189 -10.54 13.10 -8.60
C ARG A 189 -9.92 12.48 -9.84
N ALA A 190 -8.82 13.06 -10.35
CA ALA A 190 -8.10 12.50 -11.49
C ALA A 190 -7.51 11.11 -11.19
N ALA A 191 -7.13 10.85 -9.94
CA ALA A 191 -6.67 9.55 -9.46
C ALA A 191 -7.80 8.59 -9.05
N GLY A 192 -9.08 8.95 -9.25
CA GLY A 192 -10.22 8.11 -8.86
C GLY A 192 -10.52 8.09 -7.35
N VAL A 193 -9.93 8.99 -6.57
CA VAL A 193 -10.13 9.09 -5.12
C VAL A 193 -11.29 10.03 -4.80
N GLY A 194 -12.34 9.50 -4.16
CA GLY A 194 -13.59 10.24 -3.89
C GLY A 194 -13.50 11.31 -2.80
N TYR A 195 -12.52 11.23 -1.90
CA TYR A 195 -12.27 12.26 -0.88
C TYR A 195 -10.79 12.31 -0.50
N LEU A 196 -10.29 13.52 -0.21
CA LEU A 196 -8.94 13.73 0.29
C LEU A 196 -8.99 14.25 1.72
N ARG A 197 -8.37 13.52 2.65
CA ARG A 197 -8.15 13.99 4.01
C ARG A 197 -6.76 14.63 4.11
N ILE A 198 -6.72 15.95 4.25
CA ILE A 198 -5.47 16.67 4.53
C ILE A 198 -5.35 16.78 6.04
N THR A 199 -4.32 16.15 6.62
CA THR A 199 -4.02 16.24 8.05
C THR A 199 -2.55 16.63 8.20
N PRO A 200 -2.23 17.77 8.84
CA PRO A 200 -0.84 18.12 9.10
C PRO A 200 -0.20 17.02 9.94
N ASN A 201 1.03 16.64 9.59
CA ASN A 201 1.77 15.61 10.29
C ASN A 201 3.18 16.13 10.59
N GLN A 202 3.37 16.53 11.83
CA GLN A 202 4.61 17.11 12.30
C GLN A 202 5.81 16.16 12.11
N GLN A 203 5.60 14.84 12.15
CA GLN A 203 6.69 13.89 11.91
C GLN A 203 7.22 13.93 10.46
N ILE A 204 6.33 14.18 9.48
CA ILE A 204 6.74 14.33 8.07
C ILE A 204 7.47 15.67 7.88
N GLU A 205 7.03 16.70 8.60
CA GLU A 205 7.64 18.03 8.54
C GLU A 205 9.05 18.04 9.14
N ASP A 206 9.24 17.37 10.28
CA ASP A 206 10.51 17.33 11.01
C ASP A 206 11.57 16.46 10.32
N ASP A 207 11.18 15.28 9.81
CA ASP A 207 12.09 14.30 9.20
C ASP A 207 11.37 13.44 8.13
N PRO A 208 11.16 13.99 6.91
CA PRO A 208 10.41 13.30 5.86
C PRO A 208 11.12 12.02 5.40
N GLU A 209 12.45 12.02 5.33
CA GLU A 209 13.23 10.87 4.88
C GLU A 209 13.05 9.67 5.82
N ARG A 210 13.21 9.89 7.13
CA ARG A 210 12.97 8.83 8.12
C ARG A 210 11.51 8.38 8.10
N TRP A 211 10.57 9.30 7.92
CA TRP A 211 9.15 8.97 7.87
C TRP A 211 8.83 8.01 6.71
N PHE A 212 9.34 8.31 5.49
CA PHE A 212 9.12 7.47 4.31
C PHE A 212 9.84 6.11 4.44
N ARG A 213 11.10 6.08 4.89
CA ARG A 213 11.87 4.83 5.08
C ARG A 213 11.28 3.84 6.09
N THR A 214 10.37 4.28 6.96
CA THR A 214 9.71 3.40 7.95
C THR A 214 8.34 2.89 7.48
N ARG A 215 7.82 3.39 6.36
CA ARG A 215 6.46 3.11 5.87
C ARG A 215 6.40 2.58 4.44
N TYR A 216 7.48 2.74 3.68
CA TYR A 216 7.74 2.15 2.37
C TYR A 216 8.91 1.17 2.49
#